data_AF-A0A9X4IP32-F1
#
_entry.id   AF-A0A9X4IP32-F1
#
_cell.length_a   1.000
_cell.length_b   1.000
_cell.length_c   1.000
_cell.angle_alpha   90.00
_cell.angle_beta   90.00
_cell.angle_gamma   90.00
#
_symmetry.space_group_name_H-M   'P 1'
#
loop_
_entity.id
_entity.type
_entity.pdbx_description
1 polymer ?
#
loop_
_entity_poly.entity_id
_entity_poly.type
_entity_poly.pdbx_seq_one_letter_code
_entity_poly.pdbx_strand_id
1 'polypeptide(L)'
;MEIEEIRYLDNIIFEEFQTYFLKTTTSNFKEEFPNTNTLIHFIDISANFIKNSIYDNCETDDYYGMKILYRCLIEHYIRFKFIFTKWIAEKDDYFSKNYLEYNDAREVLDLIRAKISEQQLSDPNYKLKDWDSFLKDHPNFKNKTRKEVEEETRKFSFKNIIRFLNNQLKNEELNNSDFFGKLIIEYSDLSSFVHGGMKSYKEMMRMNTEEKRLIEYKRVCGLAFQMSNSIKLFSLLMYVQTDKEDFSLHYLKVDETLKKINNIDQTSN
;
A
#
# COMPACT_ATOMS: atom_id res chain seq x y z
N MET A 1 10.62 -16.09 16.39
CA MET A 1 9.43 -16.42 15.59
C MET A 1 9.85 -17.08 14.29
N GLU A 2 9.33 -18.27 14.00
CA GLU A 2 9.54 -18.95 12.72
C GLU A 2 8.56 -18.42 11.66
N ILE A 3 8.91 -18.52 10.37
CA ILE A 3 8.08 -17.99 9.27
C ILE A 3 6.74 -18.75 9.20
N GLU A 4 6.76 -20.03 9.56
CA GLU A 4 5.63 -20.93 9.64
C GLU A 4 4.56 -20.45 10.63
N GLU A 5 4.98 -19.86 11.76
CA GLU A 5 4.07 -19.30 12.76
C GLU A 5 3.37 -18.05 12.23
N ILE A 6 4.11 -17.19 11.51
CA ILE A 6 3.54 -16.01 10.84
C ILE A 6 2.51 -16.45 9.80
N ARG A 7 2.82 -17.47 8.98
CA ARG A 7 1.89 -18.03 8.00
C ARG A 7 0.65 -18.63 8.67
N TYR A 8 0.82 -19.33 9.80
CA TYR A 8 -0.31 -19.88 10.53
C TYR A 8 -1.28 -18.80 11.00
N LEU A 9 -0.76 -17.73 11.61
CA LEU A 9 -1.57 -16.57 12.01
C LEU A 9 -2.22 -15.89 10.80
N ASP A 10 -1.51 -15.80 9.69
CA ASP A 10 -2.01 -15.21 8.45
C ASP A 10 -3.17 -16.02 7.85
N ASN A 11 -3.08 -17.34 7.90
CA ASN A 11 -4.13 -18.25 7.47
C ASN A 11 -5.40 -18.07 8.30
N ILE A 12 -5.29 -17.89 9.63
CA ILE A 12 -6.46 -17.60 10.48
C ILE A 12 -7.17 -16.32 10.03
N ILE A 13 -6.42 -15.26 9.74
CA ILE A 13 -6.99 -14.00 9.26
C ILE A 13 -7.60 -14.19 7.87
N PHE A 14 -6.98 -14.98 7.00
CA PHE A 14 -7.50 -15.28 5.67
C PHE A 14 -8.80 -16.08 5.72
N GLU A 15 -8.89 -17.10 6.57
CA GLU A 15 -10.12 -17.85 6.82
C GLU A 15 -11.24 -16.92 7.32
N GLU A 16 -10.93 -16.04 8.27
CA GLU A 16 -11.90 -15.04 8.74
C GLU A 16 -12.32 -14.09 7.61
N PHE A 17 -11.39 -13.63 6.77
CA PHE A 17 -11.69 -12.82 5.59
C PHE A 17 -12.69 -13.50 4.66
N GLN A 18 -12.53 -14.80 4.39
CA GLN A 18 -13.46 -15.55 3.55
C GLN A 18 -14.89 -15.56 4.12
N THR A 19 -15.05 -15.51 5.45
CA THR A 19 -16.37 -15.51 6.09
C THR A 19 -17.14 -14.20 5.87
N TYR A 20 -16.45 -13.05 5.88
CA TYR A 20 -17.10 -11.74 5.78
C TYR A 20 -17.01 -11.10 4.39
N PHE A 21 -16.14 -11.59 3.50
CA PHE A 21 -15.88 -10.97 2.21
C PHE A 21 -17.15 -10.79 1.36
N LEU A 22 -18.03 -11.80 1.31
CA LEU A 22 -19.28 -11.66 0.55
C LEU A 22 -20.17 -10.53 1.09
N LYS A 23 -20.17 -10.31 2.41
CA LYS A 23 -20.97 -9.27 3.05
C LYS A 23 -20.52 -7.87 2.65
N THR A 24 -19.23 -7.65 2.37
CA THR A 24 -18.74 -6.33 1.94
C THR A 24 -19.32 -5.92 0.59
N THR A 25 -19.76 -6.88 -0.23
CA THR A 25 -20.37 -6.61 -1.54
C THR A 25 -21.83 -6.16 -1.45
N THR A 26 -22.46 -6.32 -0.28
CA THR A 26 -23.87 -5.96 -0.02
C THR A 26 -24.04 -5.09 1.23
N SER A 27 -22.94 -4.58 1.81
CA SER A 27 -22.96 -3.75 3.03
C SER A 27 -23.50 -2.34 2.75
N ASN A 28 -24.11 -1.70 3.74
CA ASN A 28 -24.50 -0.29 3.67
C ASN A 28 -23.28 0.61 3.40
N PHE A 29 -22.10 0.25 3.92
CA PHE A 29 -20.84 0.95 3.63
C PHE A 29 -20.58 1.11 2.12
N LYS A 30 -20.82 0.07 1.33
CA LYS A 30 -20.62 0.09 -0.12
C LYS A 30 -21.64 0.99 -0.80
N GLU A 31 -22.87 1.01 -0.31
CA GLU A 31 -23.92 1.86 -0.86
C GLU A 31 -23.64 3.34 -0.58
N GLU A 32 -23.17 3.66 0.62
CA GLU A 32 -22.83 5.02 1.04
C GLU A 32 -21.48 5.51 0.46
N PHE A 33 -20.48 4.63 0.40
CA PHE A 33 -19.09 4.97 0.03
C PHE A 33 -18.53 4.05 -1.07
N PRO A 34 -19.13 4.00 -2.27
CA PRO A 34 -18.77 3.03 -3.32
C PRO A 34 -17.32 3.16 -3.83
N ASN A 35 -16.79 4.39 -3.96
CA ASN A 35 -15.42 4.61 -4.44
C ASN A 35 -14.40 4.24 -3.36
N THR A 36 -14.68 4.58 -2.10
CA THR A 36 -13.88 4.21 -0.94
C THR A 36 -13.86 2.69 -0.78
N ASN A 37 -15.02 2.03 -0.88
CA ASN A 37 -15.13 0.58 -0.86
C ASN A 37 -14.28 -0.08 -1.98
N THR A 38 -14.32 0.48 -3.18
CA THR A 38 -13.50 0.02 -4.31
C THR A 38 -12.00 0.16 -4.01
N LEU A 39 -11.57 1.30 -3.48
CA LEU A 39 -10.17 1.55 -3.15
C LEU A 39 -9.64 0.62 -2.05
N ILE A 40 -10.38 0.45 -0.96
CA ILE A 40 -9.92 -0.41 0.14
C ILE A 40 -9.82 -1.87 -0.32
N HIS A 41 -10.76 -2.36 -1.13
CA HIS A 41 -10.68 -3.70 -1.72
C HIS A 41 -9.49 -3.87 -2.65
N PHE A 42 -9.27 -2.90 -3.56
CA PHE A 42 -8.13 -2.93 -4.46
C PHE A 42 -6.80 -2.99 -3.70
N ILE A 43 -6.65 -2.16 -2.66
CA ILE A 43 -5.42 -2.12 -1.88
C ILE A 43 -5.26 -3.37 -1.02
N ASP A 44 -6.32 -3.86 -0.38
CA ASP A 44 -6.28 -5.08 0.44
C ASP A 44 -5.86 -6.31 -0.38
N ILE A 45 -6.51 -6.53 -1.53
CA ILE A 45 -6.20 -7.65 -2.43
C ILE A 45 -4.74 -7.55 -2.90
N SER A 46 -4.32 -6.37 -3.37
CA SER A 46 -2.96 -6.16 -3.87
C SER A 46 -1.91 -6.37 -2.76
N ALA A 47 -2.13 -5.81 -1.58
CA ALA A 47 -1.25 -5.98 -0.43
C ALA A 47 -1.16 -7.45 0.01
N ASN A 48 -2.27 -8.20 -0.07
CA ASN A 48 -2.29 -9.62 0.26
C ASN A 48 -1.46 -10.45 -0.72
N PHE A 49 -1.58 -10.19 -2.03
CA PHE A 49 -0.75 -10.86 -3.04
C PHE A 49 0.74 -10.54 -2.89
N ILE A 50 1.07 -9.27 -2.61
CA ILE A 50 2.46 -8.87 -2.37
C ILE A 50 3.02 -9.57 -1.11
N LYS A 51 2.26 -9.60 -0.02
CA LYS A 51 2.64 -10.29 1.22
C LYS A 51 2.89 -11.78 0.99
N ASN A 52 1.98 -12.47 0.30
CA ASN A 52 2.18 -13.89 -0.02
C ASN A 52 3.43 -14.11 -0.87
N SER A 53 3.65 -13.24 -1.88
CA SER A 53 4.86 -13.30 -2.71
C SER A 53 6.13 -13.06 -1.89
N ILE A 54 6.10 -12.18 -0.88
CA ILE A 54 7.21 -12.00 0.07
C ILE A 54 7.52 -13.31 0.79
N TYR A 55 6.49 -14.02 1.30
CA TYR A 55 6.70 -15.31 1.97
C TYR A 55 7.33 -16.34 1.04
N ASP A 56 6.82 -16.44 -0.19
CA ASP A 56 7.34 -17.39 -1.18
C ASP A 56 8.81 -17.07 -1.55
N ASN A 57 9.17 -15.78 -1.63
CA ASN A 57 10.56 -15.35 -1.86
C ASN A 57 11.48 -15.70 -0.67
N CYS A 58 11.00 -15.54 0.58
CA CYS A 58 11.75 -15.95 1.76
C CYS A 58 11.99 -17.46 1.81
N GLU A 59 11.00 -18.27 1.43
CA GLU A 59 11.10 -19.74 1.41
C GLU A 59 12.03 -20.27 0.33
N THR A 60 12.15 -19.54 -0.78
CA THR A 60 13.02 -19.89 -1.90
C THR A 60 14.39 -19.21 -1.85
N ASP A 61 14.71 -18.54 -0.74
CA ASP A 61 15.95 -17.77 -0.52
C ASP A 61 16.21 -16.66 -1.57
N ASP A 62 15.14 -16.08 -2.14
CA ASP A 62 15.22 -14.90 -3.02
C ASP A 62 15.19 -13.59 -2.22
N TYR A 63 16.34 -13.25 -1.64
CA TYR A 63 16.53 -12.02 -0.88
C TYR A 63 16.26 -10.75 -1.70
N TYR A 64 16.66 -10.75 -2.98
CA TYR A 64 16.56 -9.56 -3.83
C TYR A 64 15.11 -9.29 -4.21
N GLY A 65 14.38 -10.33 -4.62
CA GLY A 65 12.96 -10.28 -4.92
C GLY A 65 12.12 -9.87 -3.71
N MET A 66 12.39 -10.48 -2.54
CA MET A 66 11.75 -10.10 -1.28
C MET A 66 11.86 -8.60 -0.99
N LYS A 67 13.04 -8.00 -1.16
CA LYS A 67 13.27 -6.57 -0.89
C LYS A 67 12.50 -5.65 -1.83
N ILE A 68 12.39 -6.01 -3.11
CA ILE A 68 11.56 -5.27 -4.08
C ILE A 68 10.10 -5.30 -3.63
N LEU A 69 9.58 -6.50 -3.37
CA LEU A 69 8.18 -6.69 -2.99
C LEU A 69 7.86 -5.99 -1.67
N TYR A 70 8.79 -6.02 -0.71
CA TYR A 70 8.60 -5.33 0.55
C TYR A 70 8.47 -3.81 0.38
N ARG A 71 9.26 -3.21 -0.51
CA ARG A 71 9.08 -1.79 -0.87
C ARG A 71 7.69 -1.51 -1.45
N CYS A 72 7.20 -2.41 -2.31
CA CYS A 72 5.86 -2.30 -2.88
C CYS A 72 4.78 -2.37 -1.79
N LEU A 73 4.93 -3.26 -0.81
CA LEU A 73 3.98 -3.40 0.30
C LEU A 73 3.94 -2.14 1.18
N ILE A 74 5.10 -1.56 1.48
CA ILE A 74 5.20 -0.28 2.20
C ILE A 74 4.37 0.80 1.49
N GLU A 75 4.47 0.88 0.16
CA GLU A 75 3.73 1.86 -0.62
C GLU A 75 2.21 1.65 -0.55
N HIS A 76 1.75 0.40 -0.65
CA HIS A 76 0.33 0.06 -0.54
C HIS A 76 -0.22 0.38 0.85
N TYR A 77 0.52 0.00 1.90
CA TYR A 77 0.16 0.29 3.27
C TYR A 77 0.03 1.80 3.53
N ILE A 78 0.99 2.59 3.06
CA ILE A 78 0.97 4.05 3.25
C ILE A 78 -0.14 4.72 2.45
N ARG A 79 -0.41 4.27 1.23
CA ARG A 79 -1.57 4.73 0.44
C ARG A 79 -2.89 4.40 1.12
N PHE A 80 -3.03 3.19 1.68
CA PHE A 80 -4.21 2.83 2.46
C PHE A 80 -4.37 3.74 3.68
N LYS A 81 -3.31 3.95 4.46
CA LYS A 81 -3.36 4.84 5.64
C LYS A 81 -3.78 6.25 5.26
N PHE A 82 -3.33 6.75 4.12
CA PHE A 82 -3.76 8.05 3.61
C PHE A 82 -5.26 8.11 3.36
N ILE A 83 -5.79 7.13 2.62
CA ILE A 83 -7.22 7.03 2.29
C ILE A 83 -8.05 6.89 3.57
N PHE A 84 -7.64 6.00 4.47
CA PHE A 84 -8.30 5.77 5.75
C PHE A 84 -8.36 7.05 6.60
N THR A 85 -7.23 7.75 6.78
CA THR A 85 -7.18 8.99 7.56
C THR A 85 -8.04 10.08 6.93
N LYS A 86 -8.05 10.19 5.60
CA LYS A 86 -8.91 11.12 4.88
C LYS A 86 -10.39 10.82 5.07
N TRP A 87 -10.77 9.56 4.86
CA TRP A 87 -12.14 9.13 5.05
C TRP A 87 -12.61 9.29 6.50
N ILE A 88 -11.78 9.02 7.51
CA ILE A 88 -12.17 9.24 8.92
C ILE A 88 -12.47 10.71 9.20
N ALA A 89 -11.69 11.63 8.64
CA ALA A 89 -11.84 13.06 8.88
C ALA A 89 -13.06 13.65 8.16
N GLU A 90 -13.32 13.22 6.93
CA GLU A 90 -14.31 13.82 6.03
C GLU A 90 -15.63 13.03 6.01
N LYS A 91 -15.58 11.71 6.26
CA LYS A 91 -16.73 10.78 6.21
C LYS A 91 -17.55 10.91 4.93
N ASP A 92 -16.86 11.09 3.80
CA ASP A 92 -17.45 11.16 2.48
C ASP A 92 -16.70 10.29 1.46
N ASP A 93 -17.32 10.10 0.30
CA ASP A 93 -16.77 9.33 -0.81
C ASP A 93 -16.09 10.20 -1.87
N TYR A 94 -16.13 11.53 -1.71
CA TYR A 94 -15.66 12.50 -2.70
C TYR A 94 -14.14 12.44 -2.84
N PHE A 95 -13.42 12.34 -1.72
CA PHE A 95 -11.97 12.20 -1.75
C PHE A 95 -11.53 10.95 -2.53
N SER A 96 -12.15 9.79 -2.23
CA SER A 96 -11.84 8.51 -2.88
C SER A 96 -12.14 8.53 -4.37
N LYS A 97 -13.25 9.13 -4.78
CA LYS A 97 -13.60 9.35 -6.18
C LYS A 97 -12.52 10.16 -6.90
N ASN A 98 -12.14 11.32 -6.35
CA ASN A 98 -11.09 12.15 -6.93
C ASN A 98 -9.75 11.42 -6.98
N TYR A 99 -9.39 10.68 -5.92
CA TYR A 99 -8.15 9.91 -5.87
C TYR A 99 -8.08 8.88 -7.00
N LEU A 100 -9.17 8.14 -7.28
CA LEU A 100 -9.25 7.22 -8.41
C LEU A 100 -9.12 7.96 -9.75
N GLU A 101 -9.93 8.99 -9.96
CA GLU A 101 -9.96 9.73 -11.24
C GLU A 101 -8.59 10.34 -11.58
N TYR A 102 -7.90 10.93 -10.60
CA TYR A 102 -6.60 11.57 -10.82
C TYR A 102 -5.47 10.55 -10.97
N ASN A 103 -5.52 9.38 -10.33
CA ASN A 103 -4.52 8.33 -10.54
C ASN A 103 -4.65 7.69 -11.92
N ASP A 104 -5.87 7.35 -12.34
CA ASP A 104 -6.14 6.88 -13.71
C ASP A 104 -5.68 7.91 -14.74
N ALA A 105 -6.00 9.18 -14.48
CA ALA A 105 -5.54 10.28 -15.31
C ALA A 105 -3.99 10.35 -15.38
N ARG A 106 -3.31 10.08 -14.26
CA ARG A 106 -1.85 10.08 -14.21
C ARG A 106 -1.24 9.01 -15.11
N GLU A 107 -1.79 7.80 -15.10
CA GLU A 107 -1.28 6.67 -15.88
C GLU A 107 -1.34 6.98 -17.39
N VAL A 108 -2.44 7.56 -17.85
CA VAL A 108 -2.59 8.02 -19.23
C VAL A 108 -1.54 9.08 -19.59
N LEU A 109 -1.29 10.06 -18.70
CA LEU A 109 -0.26 11.08 -18.94
C LEU A 109 1.14 10.47 -19.04
N ASP A 110 1.47 9.50 -18.18
CA ASP A 110 2.78 8.85 -18.20
C ASP A 110 2.97 8.00 -19.48
N LEU A 111 1.90 7.35 -19.97
CA LEU A 111 1.93 6.66 -21.27
C LEU A 111 2.15 7.63 -22.44
N ILE A 112 1.49 8.79 -22.43
CA ILE A 112 1.68 9.81 -23.48
C ILE A 112 3.13 10.30 -23.47
N ARG A 113 3.69 10.58 -22.29
CA ARG A 113 5.10 11.00 -22.15
C ARG A 113 6.06 9.93 -22.68
N ALA A 114 5.79 8.65 -22.42
CA ALA A 114 6.59 7.56 -22.96
C ALA A 114 6.55 7.53 -24.48
N LYS A 115 5.37 7.69 -25.10
CA LYS A 115 5.23 7.77 -26.58
C LYS A 115 5.95 8.98 -27.17
N ILE A 116 5.88 10.15 -26.53
CA ILE A 116 6.64 11.32 -26.98
C ILE A 116 8.14 11.05 -26.91
N SER A 117 8.60 10.44 -25.81
CA SER A 117 10.02 10.09 -25.63
C SER A 117 10.50 9.10 -26.69
N GLU A 118 9.65 8.15 -27.08
CA GLU A 118 9.92 7.19 -28.15
C GLU A 118 10.09 7.88 -29.52
N GLN A 119 9.19 8.80 -29.87
CA GLN A 119 9.32 9.60 -31.10
C GLN A 119 10.58 10.49 -31.08
N GLN A 120 10.94 11.01 -29.91
CA GLN A 120 12.14 11.84 -29.72
C GLN A 120 13.45 11.09 -29.94
N LEU A 121 13.45 9.74 -29.94
CA LEU A 121 14.61 8.96 -30.34
C LEU A 121 14.94 9.12 -31.82
N SER A 122 13.92 9.36 -32.66
CA SER A 122 14.08 9.53 -34.12
C SER A 122 14.08 11.01 -34.54
N ASP A 123 13.29 11.85 -33.87
CA ASP A 123 13.28 13.30 -34.05
C ASP A 123 13.39 14.01 -32.69
N PRO A 124 14.60 14.46 -32.29
CA PRO A 124 14.81 15.14 -31.02
C PRO A 124 13.94 16.39 -30.80
N ASN A 125 13.41 16.99 -31.88
CA ASN A 125 12.56 18.17 -31.81
C ASN A 125 11.07 17.85 -31.79
N TYR A 126 10.69 16.56 -31.81
CA TYR A 126 9.30 16.14 -31.77
C TYR A 126 8.59 16.72 -30.53
N LYS A 127 7.45 17.37 -30.80
CA LYS A 127 6.54 17.89 -29.78
C LYS A 127 5.12 17.54 -30.16
N LEU A 128 4.36 17.02 -29.19
CA LEU A 128 2.93 16.84 -29.35
C LEU A 128 2.27 18.21 -29.55
N LYS A 129 1.59 18.39 -30.69
CA LYS A 129 0.99 19.67 -31.07
C LYS A 129 -0.18 20.08 -30.18
N ASP A 130 -0.96 19.11 -29.69
CA ASP A 130 -2.12 19.36 -28.84
C ASP A 130 -2.25 18.26 -27.77
N TRP A 131 -1.88 18.61 -26.54
CA TRP A 131 -2.08 17.73 -25.39
C TRP A 131 -3.56 17.59 -25.05
N ASP A 132 -4.34 18.66 -25.17
CA ASP A 132 -5.74 18.70 -24.73
C ASP A 132 -6.65 17.91 -25.69
N SER A 133 -6.33 17.85 -26.98
CA SER A 133 -7.04 16.97 -27.93
C SER A 133 -6.85 15.48 -27.60
N PHE A 134 -5.68 15.08 -27.11
CA PHE A 134 -5.41 13.67 -26.78
C PHE A 134 -6.02 13.27 -25.42
N LEU A 135 -6.12 14.23 -24.50
CA LEU A 135 -6.76 14.04 -23.21
C LEU A 135 -8.29 14.00 -23.31
N LYS A 136 -8.90 14.70 -24.28
CA LYS A 136 -10.36 14.71 -24.52
C LYS A 136 -10.95 13.35 -24.89
N ASP A 137 -10.15 12.44 -25.45
CA ASP A 137 -10.58 11.09 -25.82
C ASP A 137 -10.65 10.15 -24.60
N HIS A 138 -10.04 10.52 -23.47
CA HIS A 138 -10.14 9.74 -22.25
C HIS A 138 -11.33 10.23 -21.39
N PRO A 139 -12.32 9.36 -21.08
CA PRO A 139 -13.54 9.76 -20.38
C PRO A 139 -13.30 10.53 -19.08
N ASN A 140 -12.24 10.15 -18.35
CA ASN A 140 -11.88 10.72 -17.05
C ASN A 140 -11.09 12.05 -17.13
N PHE A 141 -10.61 12.43 -18.33
CA PHE A 141 -9.86 13.66 -18.60
C PHE A 141 -10.66 14.76 -19.29
N LYS A 142 -11.86 14.45 -19.79
CA LYS A 142 -12.65 15.38 -20.61
C LYS A 142 -12.82 16.78 -19.99
N ASN A 143 -12.79 16.86 -18.66
CA ASN A 143 -12.95 18.09 -17.87
C ASN A 143 -11.71 18.43 -17.02
N LYS A 144 -10.52 17.90 -17.32
CA LYS A 144 -9.29 18.13 -16.55
C LYS A 144 -8.15 18.58 -17.46
N THR A 145 -7.38 19.54 -17.01
CA THR A 145 -6.15 19.98 -17.70
C THR A 145 -4.94 19.14 -17.24
N ARG A 146 -3.90 19.08 -18.08
CA ARG A 146 -2.62 18.46 -17.70
C ARG A 146 -2.06 19.03 -16.39
N LYS A 147 -2.13 20.35 -16.23
CA LYS A 147 -1.59 21.06 -15.05
C LYS A 147 -2.34 20.63 -13.78
N GLU A 148 -3.66 20.60 -13.82
CA GLU A 148 -4.49 20.15 -12.70
C GLU A 148 -4.14 18.71 -12.31
N VAL A 149 -4.02 17.80 -13.28
CA VAL A 149 -3.66 16.41 -12.98
C VAL A 149 -2.26 16.32 -12.39
N GLU A 150 -1.27 17.04 -12.91
CA GLU A 150 0.08 17.08 -12.33
C GLU A 150 0.09 17.63 -10.90
N GLU A 151 -0.68 18.69 -10.63
CA GLU A 151 -0.78 19.31 -9.30
C GLU A 151 -1.49 18.43 -8.28
N GLU A 152 -2.62 17.82 -8.66
CA GLU A 152 -3.39 16.93 -7.79
C GLU A 152 -2.63 15.62 -7.53
N THR A 153 -2.09 14.97 -8.56
CA THR A 153 -1.37 13.69 -8.40
C THR A 153 -0.08 13.84 -7.62
N ARG A 154 0.54 15.02 -7.64
CA ARG A 154 1.71 15.31 -6.78
C ARG A 154 1.35 15.15 -5.31
N LYS A 155 0.13 15.47 -4.87
CA LYS A 155 -0.32 15.28 -3.49
C LYS A 155 -0.29 13.80 -3.08
N PHE A 156 -0.45 12.89 -4.02
CA PHE A 156 -0.46 11.44 -3.81
C PHE A 156 0.93 10.79 -3.90
N SER A 157 1.99 11.57 -4.16
CA SER A 157 3.35 11.03 -4.09
C SER A 157 3.68 10.54 -2.68
N PHE A 158 4.45 9.45 -2.58
CA PHE A 158 4.82 8.81 -1.30
C PHE A 158 5.29 9.83 -0.25
N LYS A 159 6.22 10.73 -0.63
CA LYS A 159 6.74 11.77 0.28
C LYS A 159 5.65 12.72 0.79
N ASN A 160 4.70 13.10 -0.07
CA ASN A 160 3.62 14.00 0.32
C ASN A 160 2.59 13.31 1.20
N ILE A 161 2.29 12.04 0.92
CA ILE A 161 1.44 11.21 1.78
C ILE A 161 2.06 11.08 3.17
N ILE A 162 3.34 10.71 3.28
CA ILE A 162 3.99 10.58 4.59
C ILE A 162 3.99 11.90 5.34
N ARG A 163 4.27 13.02 4.66
CA ARG A 163 4.20 14.35 5.29
C ARG A 163 2.80 14.66 5.82
N PHE A 164 1.76 14.31 5.05
CA PHE A 164 0.37 14.45 5.51
C PHE A 164 0.11 13.59 6.76
N LEU A 165 0.43 12.30 6.72
CA LEU A 165 0.21 11.38 7.83
C LEU A 165 0.96 11.82 9.10
N ASN A 166 2.21 12.23 8.97
CA ASN A 166 3.01 12.73 10.09
C ASN A 166 2.39 13.99 10.71
N ASN A 167 1.83 14.89 9.88
CA ASN A 167 1.16 16.09 10.39
C ASN A 167 -0.15 15.77 11.14
N GLN A 168 -0.90 14.74 10.70
CA GLN A 168 -2.10 14.32 11.41
C GLN A 168 -1.78 13.70 12.78
N LEU A 169 -0.67 12.96 12.87
CA LEU A 169 -0.27 12.24 14.09
C LEU A 169 0.47 13.10 15.12
N LYS A 170 1.13 14.18 14.70
CA LYS A 170 1.80 15.12 15.62
C LYS A 170 0.85 15.84 16.59
N ASN A 171 -0.45 15.83 16.29
CA ASN A 171 -1.48 16.38 17.17
C ASN A 171 -1.86 15.40 18.30
N GLU A 172 -1.38 14.16 18.26
CA GLU A 172 -1.56 13.16 19.29
C GLU A 172 -0.22 12.95 20.01
N GLU A 173 -0.18 13.04 21.34
CA GLU A 173 1.03 12.95 22.19
C GLU A 173 1.78 11.59 22.15
N LEU A 174 1.57 10.78 21.11
CA LEU A 174 2.11 9.44 20.98
C LEU A 174 3.38 9.42 20.11
N ASN A 175 4.34 8.59 20.52
CA ASN A 175 5.64 8.29 19.89
C ASN A 175 5.60 7.82 18.40
N ASN A 176 4.48 7.99 17.69
CA ASN A 176 4.26 7.59 16.30
C ASN A 176 5.17 8.29 15.27
N SER A 177 5.81 9.41 15.65
CA SER A 177 6.76 10.11 14.77
C SER A 177 7.98 9.25 14.39
N ASP A 178 8.37 8.30 15.23
CA ASP A 178 9.52 7.41 14.99
C ASP A 178 9.19 6.32 13.95
N PHE A 179 7.98 5.77 13.96
CA PHE A 179 7.58 4.70 13.02
C PHE A 179 7.58 5.17 11.56
N PHE A 180 6.87 6.26 11.24
CA PHE A 180 6.83 6.77 9.86
C PHE A 180 8.20 7.31 9.42
N GLY A 181 9.00 7.85 10.35
CA GLY A 181 10.38 8.26 10.09
C GLY A 181 11.25 7.09 9.64
N LYS A 182 11.21 5.97 10.40
CA LYS A 182 11.91 4.73 10.05
C LYS A 182 11.45 4.16 8.70
N LEU A 183 10.14 4.18 8.44
CA LEU A 183 9.59 3.68 7.19
C LEU A 183 10.03 4.48 5.95
N ILE A 184 10.22 5.80 6.08
CA ILE A 184 10.78 6.63 4.99
C ILE A 184 12.21 6.17 4.66
N ILE A 185 13.04 5.99 5.69
CA ILE A 185 14.44 5.57 5.52
C ILE A 185 14.46 4.20 4.84
N GLU A 186 13.66 3.27 5.34
CA GLU A 186 13.56 1.92 4.78
C GLU A 186 13.07 1.93 3.32
N TYR A 187 11.98 2.67 3.01
CA TYR A 187 11.49 2.81 1.64
C TYR A 187 12.56 3.37 0.68
N SER A 188 13.32 4.38 1.14
CA SER A 188 14.40 4.98 0.36
C SER A 188 15.56 4.01 0.16
N ASP A 189 15.89 3.20 1.17
CA ASP A 189 16.97 2.22 1.09
C ASP A 189 16.64 1.10 0.10
N LEU A 190 15.39 0.66 0.09
CA LEU A 190 14.88 -0.36 -0.81
C LEU A 190 14.81 0.11 -2.28
N SER A 191 14.83 1.42 -2.56
CA SER A 191 14.89 1.92 -3.96
C SER A 191 16.11 1.42 -4.72
N SER A 192 17.20 1.09 -4.03
CA SER A 192 18.37 0.49 -4.67
C SER A 192 18.10 -0.90 -5.24
N PHE A 193 17.20 -1.67 -4.66
CA PHE A 193 16.80 -2.99 -5.18
C PHE A 193 15.92 -2.86 -6.43
N VAL A 194 15.03 -1.86 -6.47
CA VAL A 194 14.16 -1.61 -7.63
C VAL A 194 14.94 -1.11 -8.85
N HIS A 195 15.94 -0.25 -8.64
CA HIS A 195 16.66 0.41 -9.73
C HIS A 195 18.04 -0.19 -10.04
N GLY A 196 18.39 -1.34 -9.44
CA GLY A 196 19.69 -1.99 -9.64
C GLY A 196 20.88 -1.16 -9.14
N GLY A 197 20.69 -0.38 -8.07
CA GLY A 197 21.71 0.51 -7.52
C GLY A 197 22.79 -0.23 -6.72
N MET A 198 24.02 0.28 -6.71
CA MET A 198 25.18 -0.33 -6.03
C MET A 198 24.97 -0.65 -4.53
N LYS A 199 24.03 0.03 -3.86
CA LYS A 199 23.69 -0.26 -2.46
C LYS A 199 23.08 -1.66 -2.29
N SER A 200 22.20 -2.11 -3.20
CA SER A 200 21.60 -3.45 -3.12
C SER A 200 22.66 -4.54 -3.29
N TYR A 201 23.61 -4.36 -4.22
CA TYR A 201 24.75 -5.26 -4.37
C TYR A 201 25.59 -5.36 -3.09
N LYS A 202 25.93 -4.22 -2.48
CA LYS A 202 26.70 -4.20 -1.20
C LYS A 202 25.93 -4.89 -0.07
N GLU A 203 24.62 -4.76 -0.03
CA GLU A 203 23.77 -5.45 0.95
C GLU A 203 23.74 -6.96 0.71
N MET A 204 23.55 -7.42 -0.53
CA MET A 204 23.64 -8.83 -0.89
C MET A 204 24.98 -9.45 -0.47
N MET A 205 26.09 -8.73 -0.67
CA MET A 205 27.42 -9.19 -0.20
C MET A 205 27.54 -9.24 1.33
N ARG A 206 26.82 -8.40 2.07
CA ARG A 206 26.77 -8.45 3.54
C ARG A 206 25.89 -9.58 4.05
N MET A 207 24.83 -9.91 3.32
CA MET A 207 23.86 -10.97 3.57
C MET A 207 24.31 -12.32 2.96
N ASN A 208 25.63 -12.56 3.02
CA ASN A 208 26.29 -13.70 2.38
C ASN A 208 26.10 -15.04 3.10
N THR A 209 25.48 -15.05 4.28
CA THR A 209 25.19 -16.28 5.04
C THR A 209 23.69 -16.47 5.18
N GLU A 210 23.28 -17.74 5.22
CA GLU A 210 21.88 -18.13 5.41
C GLU A 210 21.30 -17.54 6.71
N GLU A 211 22.05 -17.61 7.81
CA GLU A 211 21.65 -17.06 9.11
C GLU A 211 21.27 -15.58 9.05
N LYS A 212 22.08 -14.75 8.37
CA LYS A 212 21.80 -13.32 8.22
C LYS A 212 20.54 -13.08 7.38
N ARG A 213 20.35 -13.87 6.33
CA ARG A 213 19.16 -13.79 5.48
C ARG A 213 17.91 -14.23 6.24
N LEU A 214 17.98 -15.33 7.00
CA LEU A 214 16.90 -15.81 7.87
C LEU A 214 16.42 -14.77 8.89
N ILE A 215 17.36 -14.05 9.53
CA ILE A 215 17.01 -12.95 10.46
C ILE A 215 16.19 -11.88 9.74
N GLU A 216 16.64 -11.48 8.55
CA GLU A 216 15.93 -10.47 7.77
C GLU A 216 14.61 -10.98 7.20
N TYR A 217 14.53 -12.24 6.76
CA TYR A 217 13.30 -12.88 6.31
C TYR A 217 12.26 -12.88 7.41
N LYS A 218 12.63 -13.28 8.63
CA LYS A 218 11.74 -13.23 9.80
C LYS A 218 11.22 -11.82 10.05
N ARG A 219 12.11 -10.81 10.03
CA ARG A 219 11.73 -9.40 10.20
C ARG A 219 10.76 -8.93 9.13
N VAL A 220 11.07 -9.16 7.85
CA VAL A 220 10.25 -8.70 6.72
C VAL A 220 8.92 -9.44 6.67
N CYS A 221 8.88 -10.75 6.92
CA CYS A 221 7.63 -11.51 7.02
C CYS A 221 6.73 -10.96 8.14
N GLY A 222 7.28 -10.66 9.31
CA GLY A 222 6.52 -10.09 10.43
C GLY A 222 5.94 -8.72 10.11
N LEU A 223 6.74 -7.84 9.48
CA LEU A 223 6.28 -6.53 9.04
C LEU A 223 5.25 -6.63 7.90
N ALA A 224 5.43 -7.58 6.98
CA ALA A 224 4.50 -7.80 5.88
C ALA A 224 3.14 -8.29 6.39
N PHE A 225 3.14 -9.22 7.34
CA PHE A 225 1.96 -9.65 8.08
C PHE A 225 1.24 -8.45 8.72
N GLN A 226 1.97 -7.65 9.52
CA GLN A 226 1.38 -6.50 10.21
C GLN A 226 0.80 -5.48 9.24
N MET A 227 1.52 -5.12 8.18
CA MET A 227 1.08 -4.11 7.21
C MET A 227 -0.16 -4.56 6.42
N SER A 228 -0.13 -5.76 5.85
CA SER A 228 -1.24 -6.27 5.04
C SER A 228 -2.49 -6.54 5.89
N ASN A 229 -2.34 -7.13 7.07
CA ASN A 229 -3.50 -7.44 7.92
C ASN A 229 -4.02 -6.21 8.68
N SER A 230 -3.18 -5.18 8.90
CA SER A 230 -3.69 -3.88 9.34
C SER A 230 -4.64 -3.26 8.32
N ILE A 231 -4.38 -3.40 7.01
CA ILE A 231 -5.30 -2.91 5.97
C ILE A 231 -6.69 -3.55 6.16
N LYS A 232 -6.75 -4.86 6.40
CA LYS A 232 -8.01 -5.59 6.70
C LYS A 232 -8.67 -5.09 7.97
N LEU A 233 -7.91 -4.97 9.07
CA LEU A 233 -8.42 -4.52 10.36
C LEU A 233 -9.07 -3.12 10.27
N PHE A 234 -8.36 -2.17 9.64
CA PHE A 234 -8.86 -0.81 9.50
C PHE A 234 -9.99 -0.72 8.48
N SER A 235 -10.01 -1.57 7.44
CA SER A 235 -11.16 -1.69 6.54
C SER A 235 -12.40 -2.20 7.29
N LEU A 236 -12.26 -3.23 8.13
CA LEU A 236 -13.34 -3.71 9.01
C LEU A 236 -13.85 -2.60 9.93
N LEU A 237 -12.96 -1.78 10.48
CA LEU A 237 -13.37 -0.63 11.28
C LEU A 237 -14.23 0.38 10.49
N MET A 238 -13.94 0.55 9.19
CA MET A 238 -14.76 1.38 8.30
C MET A 238 -16.16 0.77 8.11
N TYR A 239 -16.25 -0.54 7.82
CA TYR A 239 -17.53 -1.24 7.70
C TYR A 239 -18.35 -1.22 9.00
N VAL A 240 -17.71 -1.35 10.17
CA VAL A 240 -18.37 -1.28 11.48
C VAL A 240 -19.12 0.05 11.71
N GLN A 241 -18.74 1.14 11.02
CA GLN A 241 -19.41 2.43 11.17
C GLN A 241 -20.84 2.43 10.62
N THR A 242 -21.13 1.61 9.60
CA THR A 242 -22.44 1.52 8.93
C THR A 242 -23.13 0.19 9.21
N ASP A 243 -22.36 -0.87 9.41
CA ASP A 243 -22.81 -2.27 9.45
C ASP A 243 -22.29 -2.97 10.72
N LYS A 244 -22.49 -2.33 11.89
CA LYS A 244 -21.89 -2.74 13.17
C LYS A 244 -22.13 -4.22 13.51
N GLU A 245 -23.35 -4.69 13.39
CA GLU A 245 -23.72 -6.07 13.77
C GLU A 245 -23.04 -7.11 12.87
N ASP A 246 -22.84 -6.77 11.59
CA ASP A 246 -22.24 -7.68 10.62
C ASP A 246 -20.73 -7.79 10.75
N PHE A 247 -20.03 -6.72 11.16
CA PHE A 247 -18.57 -6.67 11.09
C PHE A 247 -17.84 -6.58 12.44
N SER A 248 -18.52 -6.28 13.56
CA SER A 248 -17.84 -6.11 14.86
C SER A 248 -17.11 -7.37 15.33
N LEU A 249 -17.71 -8.55 15.16
CA LEU A 249 -17.09 -9.82 15.56
C LEU A 249 -15.84 -10.12 14.71
N HIS A 250 -15.94 -9.88 13.40
CA HIS A 250 -14.83 -10.06 12.46
C HIS A 250 -13.66 -9.14 12.81
N TYR A 251 -13.95 -7.86 13.11
CA TYR A 251 -12.95 -6.91 13.58
C TYR A 251 -12.21 -7.42 14.83
N LEU A 252 -12.95 -7.86 15.85
CA LEU A 252 -12.36 -8.33 17.12
C LEU A 252 -11.44 -9.54 16.91
N LYS A 253 -11.86 -10.52 16.11
CA LYS A 253 -11.03 -11.70 15.82
C LYS A 253 -9.74 -11.36 15.06
N VAL A 254 -9.81 -10.45 14.09
CA VAL A 254 -8.64 -10.00 13.34
C VAL A 254 -7.69 -9.22 14.27
N ASP A 255 -8.22 -8.34 15.12
CA ASP A 255 -7.45 -7.59 16.13
C ASP A 255 -6.75 -8.52 17.12
N GLU A 256 -7.47 -9.49 17.68
CA GLU A 256 -6.92 -10.50 18.59
C GLU A 256 -5.80 -11.32 17.93
N THR A 257 -5.98 -11.71 16.67
CA THR A 257 -4.97 -12.48 15.94
C THR A 257 -3.73 -11.63 15.63
N LEU A 258 -3.91 -10.37 15.24
CA LEU A 258 -2.81 -9.43 15.04
C LEU A 258 -2.02 -9.19 16.33
N LYS A 259 -2.68 -9.09 17.48
CA LYS A 259 -2.01 -8.89 18.78
C LYS A 259 -1.13 -10.06 19.20
N LYS A 260 -1.40 -11.29 18.74
CA LYS A 260 -0.57 -12.46 19.04
C LYS A 260 0.87 -12.28 18.56
N ILE A 261 1.09 -11.58 17.44
CA ILE A 261 2.45 -11.37 16.92
C ILE A 261 3.32 -10.53 17.86
N ASN A 262 2.72 -9.55 18.55
CA ASN A 262 3.44 -8.68 19.48
C ASN A 262 3.80 -9.37 20.80
N ASN A 263 3.08 -10.44 21.15
CA ASN A 263 3.31 -11.20 22.37
C ASN A 263 4.39 -12.29 22.20
N ILE A 264 4.69 -12.69 20.95
CA ILE A 264 5.70 -13.71 20.63
C ILE A 264 7.12 -13.17 20.81
N ASP A 265 7.33 -11.86 20.62
CA ASP A 265 8.63 -11.21 20.85
C ASP A 265 8.97 -11.06 22.34
N GLN A 266 7.99 -11.20 23.26
CA GLN A 266 8.20 -11.06 24.70
C GLN A 266 8.54 -12.38 25.42
N THR A 267 8.29 -13.53 24.79
CA THR A 267 8.57 -14.86 25.37
C THR A 267 9.89 -15.46 24.89
N SER A 268 10.64 -14.74 24.06
CA SER A 268 11.93 -15.18 23.48
C SER A 268 13.16 -14.53 24.14
N ASN A 269 13.01 -13.88 25.29
CA ASN A 269 14.10 -13.33 26.12
C ASN A 269 14.25 -14.09 27.44
#